data_AF-A0A8E2EUY5-F1
#
_entry.id   AF-A0A8E2EUY5-F1
#
_cell.length_a   1.000
_cell.length_b   1.000
_cell.length_c   1.000
_cell.angle_alpha   90.00
_cell.angle_beta   90.00
_cell.angle_gamma   90.00
#
_symmetry.space_group_name_H-M   'P 1'
#
loop_
_entity.id
_entity.type
_entity.pdbx_description
1 polymer ?
#
loop_
_entity_poly.entity_id
_entity_poly.type
_entity_poly.pdbx_seq_one_letter_code
_entity_poly.pdbx_strand_id
1 'polypeptide(L)'
;MIHNQKSDLLLALHALQIDATSVTIDGMNDLNQIITQLSQEVAQSNNMLRFLIGSVRSTHHSIINKHERREPGTGNWFLESQEFRTWGTSGSLLWINGNVGCGKPVLCSAIIENVREHCATQSGYMLAYFYFSFADIQKHTALVRFSSLIHQLCQNRVIPASILQLYDQCIKNQNTRPILGAVKAALKPVVEEID
;
A
#
# COMPACT_ATOMS: atom_id res chain seq x y z
N MET A 1 -36.47 58.61 10.04
CA MET A 1 -35.08 58.32 10.45
C MET A 1 -34.85 56.83 10.74
N ILE A 2 -35.69 56.17 11.55
CA ILE A 2 -35.59 54.74 11.92
C ILE A 2 -35.77 53.78 10.72
N HIS A 3 -36.64 54.11 9.76
CA HIS A 3 -36.91 53.27 8.58
C HIS A 3 -35.68 53.09 7.66
N ASN A 4 -34.84 54.12 7.53
CA ASN A 4 -33.62 54.02 6.72
C ASN A 4 -32.58 53.12 7.39
N GLN A 5 -32.41 53.24 8.72
CA GLN A 5 -31.47 52.39 9.47
C GLN A 5 -31.82 50.90 9.36
N LYS A 6 -33.11 50.52 9.35
CA LYS A 6 -33.53 49.13 9.17
C LYS A 6 -33.20 48.60 7.77
N SER A 7 -33.39 49.42 6.73
CA SER A 7 -33.06 49.04 5.35
C SER A 7 -31.56 48.89 5.15
N ASP A 8 -30.77 49.78 5.75
CA ASP A 8 -29.31 49.74 5.70
C ASP A 8 -28.74 48.50 6.40
N LEU A 9 -29.31 48.12 7.56
CA LEU A 9 -28.93 46.90 8.28
C LEU A 9 -29.27 45.62 7.49
N LEU A 10 -30.41 45.59 6.79
CA LEU A 10 -30.78 44.45 5.95
C LEU A 10 -29.86 44.31 4.74
N LEU A 11 -29.48 45.41 4.11
CA LEU A 11 -28.51 45.41 3.01
C LEU A 11 -27.13 44.92 3.49
N ALA A 12 -26.67 45.42 4.64
CA ALA A 12 -25.42 44.97 5.24
C ALA A 12 -25.44 43.47 5.56
N LEU A 13 -26.55 42.95 6.10
CA LEU A 13 -26.72 41.52 6.38
C LEU A 13 -26.66 40.67 5.11
N HIS A 14 -27.33 41.10 4.03
CA HIS A 14 -27.29 40.39 2.74
C HIS A 14 -25.89 40.41 2.12
N ALA A 15 -25.19 41.54 2.19
CA ALA A 15 -23.82 41.66 1.68
C ALA A 15 -22.86 40.72 2.45
N LEU A 16 -22.97 40.68 3.78
CA LEU A 16 -22.18 39.76 4.62
C LEU A 16 -22.49 38.29 4.31
N GLN A 17 -23.76 37.96 4.05
CA GLN A 17 -24.16 36.58 3.71
C GLN A 17 -23.59 36.17 2.35
N ILE A 18 -23.62 37.06 1.35
CA ILE A 18 -23.07 36.79 0.01
C ILE A 18 -21.56 36.58 0.11
N ASP A 19 -20.85 37.46 0.83
CA ASP A 19 -19.39 37.38 1.00
C ASP A 19 -18.97 36.08 1.72
N ALA A 20 -19.72 35.68 2.76
CA ALA A 20 -19.52 34.40 3.42
C ALA A 20 -19.74 33.23 2.45
N THR A 21 -20.77 33.27 1.59
CA THR A 21 -21.01 32.20 0.60
C THR A 21 -19.94 32.16 -0.50
N SER A 22 -19.45 33.29 -1.00
CA SER A 22 -18.36 33.30 -2.00
C SER A 22 -17.07 32.74 -1.43
N VAL A 23 -16.70 33.12 -0.20
CA VAL A 23 -15.51 32.57 0.47
C VAL A 23 -15.63 31.05 0.65
N THR A 24 -16.83 30.52 0.94
CA THR A 24 -17.03 29.06 1.00
C THR A 24 -16.91 28.38 -0.36
N ILE A 25 -17.40 28.99 -1.43
CA ILE A 25 -17.32 28.44 -2.79
C ILE A 25 -15.87 28.43 -3.28
N ASP A 26 -15.13 29.51 -3.05
CA ASP A 26 -13.71 29.59 -3.41
C ASP A 26 -12.90 28.53 -2.66
N GLY A 27 -13.13 28.40 -1.35
CA GLY A 27 -12.52 27.33 -0.56
C GLY A 27 -12.87 25.92 -1.07
N MET A 28 -14.10 25.69 -1.54
CA MET A 28 -14.49 24.41 -2.14
C MET A 28 -13.82 24.15 -3.49
N ASN A 29 -13.62 25.19 -4.30
CA ASN A 29 -12.90 25.08 -5.58
C ASN A 29 -11.43 24.76 -5.37
N ASP A 30 -10.78 25.43 -4.42
CA ASP A 30 -9.39 25.16 -4.03
C ASP A 30 -9.22 23.71 -3.55
N LEU A 31 -10.13 23.24 -2.69
CA LEU A 31 -10.13 21.84 -2.23
C LEU A 31 -10.32 20.85 -3.37
N ASN A 32 -11.25 21.11 -4.30
CA ASN A 32 -11.47 20.26 -5.48
C ASN A 32 -10.23 20.21 -6.37
N GLN A 33 -9.53 21.32 -6.53
CA GLN A 33 -8.28 21.38 -7.28
C GLN A 33 -7.18 20.55 -6.61
N ILE A 34 -7.03 20.67 -5.29
CA ILE A 34 -6.08 19.87 -4.50
C ILE A 34 -6.40 18.37 -4.61
N ILE A 35 -7.66 17.97 -4.42
CA ILE A 35 -8.09 16.56 -4.55
C ILE A 35 -7.78 16.03 -5.96
N THR A 36 -8.03 16.83 -7.00
CA THR A 36 -7.75 16.46 -8.38
C THR A 36 -6.26 16.23 -8.60
N GLN A 37 -5.41 17.13 -8.07
CA GLN A 37 -3.96 17.03 -8.18
C GLN A 37 -3.42 15.79 -7.44
N LEU A 38 -3.83 15.55 -6.20
CA LEU A 38 -3.46 14.36 -5.44
C LEU A 38 -3.90 13.07 -6.15
N SER A 39 -5.11 13.06 -6.71
CA SER A 39 -5.62 11.92 -7.47
C SER A 39 -4.77 11.62 -8.71
N GLN A 40 -4.30 12.66 -9.40
CA GLN A 40 -3.39 12.52 -10.54
C GLN A 40 -2.03 11.98 -10.14
N GLU A 41 -1.42 12.48 -9.05
CA GLU A 41 -0.13 11.99 -8.55
C GLU A 41 -0.19 10.51 -8.12
N VAL A 42 -1.27 10.12 -7.44
CA VAL A 42 -1.52 8.71 -7.07
C VAL A 42 -1.70 7.84 -8.32
N ALA A 43 -2.43 8.32 -9.33
CA ALA A 43 -2.61 7.59 -10.58
C ALA A 43 -1.29 7.41 -11.35
N GLN A 44 -0.46 8.45 -11.42
CA GLN A 44 0.86 8.39 -12.04
C GLN A 44 1.78 7.40 -11.33
N SER A 45 1.84 7.48 -10.00
CA SER A 45 2.61 6.57 -9.15
C SER A 45 2.21 5.09 -9.38
N ASN A 46 0.92 4.81 -9.39
CA ASN A 46 0.40 3.46 -9.67
C ASN A 46 0.70 2.98 -11.09
N ASN A 47 0.60 3.86 -12.09
CA ASN A 47 0.94 3.53 -13.47
C ASN A 47 2.42 3.20 -13.64
N MET A 48 3.31 3.97 -12.99
CA MET A 48 4.74 3.72 -12.97
C MET A 48 5.06 2.37 -12.34
N LEU A 49 4.52 2.07 -11.16
CA LEU A 49 4.72 0.77 -10.50
C LEU A 49 4.22 -0.38 -11.38
N ARG A 50 3.05 -0.24 -12.00
CA ARG A 50 2.50 -1.24 -12.95
C ARG A 50 3.38 -1.42 -14.19
N PHE A 51 4.00 -0.35 -14.67
CA PHE A 51 4.95 -0.41 -15.78
C PHE A 51 6.27 -1.09 -15.39
N LEU A 52 6.78 -0.88 -14.18
CA LEU A 52 8.01 -1.56 -13.75
C LEU A 52 7.78 -3.04 -13.46
N ILE A 53 6.66 -3.35 -12.80
CA ILE A 53 6.48 -4.62 -12.12
C ILE A 53 5.63 -5.60 -12.93
N GLY A 54 4.90 -5.10 -13.95
CA GLY A 54 3.89 -5.87 -14.66
C GLY A 54 2.57 -5.82 -13.91
N SER A 55 1.48 -6.29 -14.53
CA SER A 55 0.23 -6.53 -13.80
C SER A 55 0.44 -7.74 -12.88
N VAL A 56 1.21 -7.56 -11.81
CA VAL A 56 1.36 -8.61 -10.83
C VAL A 56 0.06 -8.68 -10.07
N ARG A 57 -0.71 -9.74 -10.34
CA ARG A 57 -1.73 -10.19 -9.41
C ARG A 57 -0.99 -10.60 -8.15
N SER A 58 -0.93 -9.70 -7.18
CA SER A 58 -0.38 -10.01 -5.87
C SER A 58 -1.07 -11.27 -5.36
N THR A 59 -0.31 -12.15 -4.70
CA THR A 59 -0.86 -13.42 -4.17
C THR A 59 -1.89 -13.19 -3.04
N HIS A 60 -2.20 -11.92 -2.76
CA HIS A 60 -3.21 -11.38 -1.87
C HIS A 60 -4.56 -12.08 -1.97
N HIS A 61 -5.05 -12.36 -3.19
CA HIS A 61 -6.34 -13.05 -3.37
C HIS A 61 -6.34 -14.48 -2.78
N SER A 62 -5.21 -15.19 -2.84
CA SER A 62 -5.11 -16.53 -2.26
C SER A 62 -5.08 -16.53 -0.73
N ILE A 63 -4.73 -15.40 -0.12
CA ILE A 63 -4.64 -15.24 1.33
C ILE A 63 -5.99 -14.86 1.88
N ILE A 64 -6.65 -13.87 1.27
CA ILE A 64 -8.02 -13.49 1.62
C ILE A 64 -8.90 -14.74 1.66
N ASN A 65 -8.88 -15.55 0.59
CA ASN A 65 -9.67 -16.78 0.55
C ASN A 65 -9.31 -17.81 1.64
N LYS A 66 -8.04 -17.89 2.06
CA LYS A 66 -7.62 -18.82 3.13
C LYS A 66 -7.96 -18.27 4.51
N HIS A 67 -7.88 -16.95 4.69
CA HIS A 67 -8.25 -16.26 5.89
C HIS A 67 -9.78 -16.28 6.10
N GLU A 68 -10.57 -16.01 5.07
CA GLU A 68 -12.04 -16.06 5.14
C GLU A 68 -12.58 -17.47 5.45
N ARG A 69 -11.86 -18.50 5.04
CA ARG A 69 -12.20 -19.91 5.33
C ARG A 69 -11.62 -20.42 6.65
N ARG A 70 -10.88 -19.58 7.38
CA ARG A 70 -10.27 -19.94 8.66
C ARG A 70 -11.35 -19.89 9.73
N GLU A 71 -11.49 -20.97 10.49
CA GLU A 71 -12.31 -20.97 11.70
C GLU A 71 -11.68 -20.02 12.74
N PRO A 72 -12.46 -19.09 13.35
CA PRO A 72 -11.96 -18.19 14.38
C PRO A 72 -11.14 -18.90 15.47
N GLY A 73 -10.04 -18.29 15.90
CA GLY A 73 -9.12 -18.89 16.88
C GLY A 73 -8.11 -19.91 16.32
N THR A 74 -8.29 -20.39 15.08
CA THR A 74 -7.32 -21.32 14.47
C THR A 74 -5.94 -20.68 14.36
N GLY A 75 -4.91 -21.31 14.90
CA GLY A 75 -3.52 -20.81 14.85
C GLY A 75 -3.15 -19.85 15.98
N ASN A 76 -4.08 -19.48 16.87
CA ASN A 76 -3.78 -18.63 18.04
C ASN A 76 -2.73 -19.26 18.96
N TRP A 77 -2.78 -20.59 19.14
CA TRP A 77 -1.77 -21.32 19.90
C TRP A 77 -0.33 -21.05 19.43
N PHE A 78 -0.15 -20.74 18.14
CA PHE A 78 1.14 -20.40 17.56
C PHE A 78 1.43 -18.90 17.66
N LEU A 79 0.45 -18.04 17.34
CA LEU A 79 0.61 -16.58 17.43
C LEU A 79 0.86 -16.09 18.88
N GLU A 80 0.37 -16.84 19.86
CA GLU A 80 0.57 -16.60 21.29
C GLU A 80 1.82 -17.31 21.84
N SER A 81 2.57 -18.04 21.01
CA SER A 81 3.75 -18.78 21.44
C SER A 81 4.96 -17.87 21.63
N GLN A 82 5.91 -18.31 22.45
CA GLN A 82 7.14 -17.56 22.69
C GLN A 82 8.05 -17.57 21.45
N GLU A 83 8.01 -18.65 20.68
CA GLU A 83 8.75 -18.84 19.44
C GLU A 83 8.32 -17.79 18.39
N PHE A 84 7.01 -17.56 18.23
CA PHE A 84 6.52 -16.56 17.29
C PHE A 84 6.93 -15.14 17.70
N ARG A 85 6.77 -14.79 18.99
CA ARG A 85 7.19 -13.48 19.50
C ARG A 85 8.69 -13.24 19.32
N THR A 86 9.51 -14.24 19.64
CA THR A 86 10.97 -14.15 19.50
C THR A 86 11.39 -14.04 18.03
N TRP A 87 10.71 -14.76 17.14
CA TRP A 87 10.92 -14.63 15.71
C TRP A 87 10.62 -13.22 15.20
N GLY A 88 9.49 -12.65 15.62
CA GLY A 88 9.05 -11.32 15.16
C GLY A 88 10.04 -10.18 15.44
N THR A 89 10.92 -10.33 16.43
CA THR A 89 11.91 -9.32 16.80
C THR A 89 13.35 -9.66 16.41
N SER A 90 13.63 -10.89 15.94
CA SER A 90 15.02 -11.37 15.76
C SER A 90 15.54 -11.31 14.33
N GLY A 91 14.70 -10.97 13.35
CA GLY A 91 15.09 -10.98 11.93
C GLY A 91 15.49 -12.37 11.41
N SER A 92 15.05 -13.43 12.08
CA SER A 92 15.44 -14.81 11.82
C SER A 92 14.51 -15.54 10.85
N LEU A 93 14.91 -16.73 10.39
CA LEU A 93 14.07 -17.60 9.57
C LEU A 93 13.15 -18.45 10.45
N LEU A 94 11.83 -18.34 10.25
CA LEU A 94 10.84 -19.22 10.88
C LEU A 94 10.46 -20.36 9.94
N TRP A 95 10.73 -21.60 10.37
CA TRP A 95 10.38 -22.81 9.63
C TRP A 95 9.23 -23.56 10.28
N ILE A 96 8.07 -23.64 9.60
CA ILE A 96 6.87 -24.32 10.10
C ILE A 96 6.73 -25.70 9.44
N ASN A 97 7.09 -26.76 10.15
CA ASN A 97 6.99 -28.14 9.67
C ASN A 97 5.75 -28.89 10.21
N GLY A 98 5.36 -30.00 9.59
CA GLY A 98 4.23 -30.86 9.95
C GLY A 98 3.55 -31.50 8.74
N ASN A 99 2.60 -32.38 9.01
CA ASN A 99 2.07 -33.30 8.00
C ASN A 99 1.26 -32.60 6.90
N VAL A 100 1.15 -33.26 5.74
CA VAL A 100 0.23 -32.82 4.68
C VAL A 100 -1.18 -32.72 5.27
N GLY A 101 -1.89 -31.64 4.95
CA GLY A 101 -3.25 -31.41 5.45
C GLY A 101 -3.36 -30.74 6.83
N CYS A 102 -2.26 -30.53 7.58
CA CYS A 102 -2.32 -29.89 8.90
C CYS A 102 -2.63 -28.37 8.90
N GLY A 103 -3.04 -27.80 7.76
CA GLY A 103 -3.45 -26.40 7.69
C GLY A 103 -2.31 -25.37 7.64
N LYS A 104 -1.07 -25.73 7.25
CA LYS A 104 0.04 -24.76 7.13
C LYS A 104 -0.30 -23.50 6.33
N PRO A 105 -0.96 -23.60 5.15
CA PRO A 105 -1.31 -22.41 4.39
C PRO A 105 -2.28 -21.49 5.14
N VAL A 106 -3.17 -22.07 5.97
CA VAL A 106 -4.11 -21.34 6.84
C VAL A 106 -3.36 -20.68 8.00
N LEU A 107 -2.40 -21.38 8.61
CA LEU A 107 -1.52 -20.80 9.64
C LEU A 107 -0.68 -19.64 9.08
N CYS A 108 -0.10 -19.78 7.88
CA CYS A 108 0.62 -18.69 7.22
C CYS A 108 -0.27 -17.48 6.94
N SER A 109 -1.55 -17.68 6.54
CA SER A 109 -2.47 -16.55 6.39
C SER A 109 -2.77 -15.86 7.72
N ALA A 110 -2.88 -16.62 8.83
CA ALA A 110 -3.07 -16.05 10.16
C ALA A 110 -1.85 -15.23 10.62
N ILE A 111 -0.64 -15.71 10.36
CA ILE A 111 0.61 -14.99 10.64
C ILE A 111 0.66 -13.67 9.86
N ILE A 112 0.36 -13.70 8.56
CA ILE A 112 0.39 -12.50 7.72
C ILE A 112 -0.65 -11.48 8.20
N GLU A 113 -1.84 -11.92 8.59
CA GLU A 113 -2.85 -11.00 9.12
C GLU A 113 -2.40 -10.37 10.42
N ASN A 114 -1.87 -11.16 11.36
CA ASN A 114 -1.37 -10.65 12.62
C ASN A 114 -0.23 -9.62 12.43
N VAL A 115 0.71 -9.89 11.51
CA VAL A 115 1.77 -8.92 11.17
C VAL A 115 1.21 -7.69 10.46
N ARG A 116 0.19 -7.85 9.60
CA ARG A 116 -0.48 -6.73 8.93
C ARG A 116 -1.13 -5.78 9.95
N GLU A 117 -1.87 -6.32 10.91
CA GLU A 117 -2.49 -5.55 12.01
C GLU A 117 -1.42 -4.82 12.83
N HIS A 118 -0.30 -5.48 13.11
CA HIS A 118 0.83 -4.86 13.79
C HIS A 118 1.42 -3.68 13.00
N CYS A 119 1.68 -3.86 11.70
CA CYS A 119 2.16 -2.76 10.83
C CYS A 119 1.14 -1.62 10.68
N ALA A 120 -0.16 -1.90 10.79
CA ALA A 120 -1.20 -0.87 10.70
C ALA A 120 -1.29 0.00 11.98
N THR A 121 -0.87 -0.54 13.13
CA THR A 121 -0.97 0.13 14.43
C THR A 121 0.34 0.81 14.86
N GLN A 122 1.47 0.48 14.23
CA GLN A 122 2.77 1.02 14.57
C GLN A 122 3.44 1.70 13.37
N SER A 123 3.94 2.92 13.57
CA SER A 123 4.74 3.63 12.57
C SER A 123 6.11 2.98 12.39
N GLY A 124 6.66 3.01 11.16
CA GLY A 124 7.98 2.46 10.85
C GLY A 124 8.00 0.96 10.55
N TYR A 125 6.85 0.29 10.50
CA TYR A 125 6.76 -1.12 10.16
C TYR A 125 6.02 -1.35 8.84
N MET A 126 6.49 -2.33 8.08
CA MET A 126 5.97 -2.63 6.76
C MET A 126 5.91 -4.11 6.49
N LEU A 127 4.90 -4.49 5.71
CA LEU A 127 4.66 -5.87 5.33
C LEU A 127 4.67 -6.01 3.81
N ALA A 128 5.56 -6.86 3.32
CA ALA A 128 5.52 -7.39 1.98
C ALA A 128 5.75 -8.90 2.04
N TYR A 129 5.01 -9.66 1.24
CA TYR A 129 5.12 -11.11 1.22
C TYR A 129 4.89 -11.67 -0.18
N PHE A 130 5.28 -12.94 -0.37
CA PHE A 130 5.00 -13.69 -1.59
C PHE A 130 4.69 -15.15 -1.26
N TYR A 131 3.64 -15.71 -1.89
CA TYR A 131 3.33 -17.13 -1.76
C TYR A 131 3.87 -17.92 -2.95
N PHE A 132 4.59 -18.98 -2.62
CA PHE A 132 4.93 -20.03 -3.58
C PHE A 132 3.75 -20.98 -3.68
N SER A 133 3.09 -21.01 -4.85
CA SER A 133 1.99 -21.93 -5.12
C SER A 133 2.41 -22.94 -6.18
N PHE A 134 2.20 -24.22 -5.91
CA PHE A 134 2.45 -25.27 -6.89
C PHE A 134 1.45 -25.22 -8.07
N ALA A 135 0.32 -24.53 -7.92
CA ALA A 135 -0.65 -24.37 -9.00
C ALA A 135 -0.23 -23.35 -10.08
N ASP A 136 0.75 -22.49 -9.79
CA ASP A 136 1.12 -21.35 -10.65
C ASP A 136 2.64 -21.26 -10.90
N ILE A 137 3.33 -22.40 -10.94
CA ILE A 137 4.81 -22.51 -11.10
C ILE A 137 5.36 -21.64 -12.25
N GLN A 138 4.64 -21.59 -13.38
CA GLN A 138 5.04 -20.80 -14.55
C GLN A 138 4.97 -19.28 -14.33
N LYS A 139 4.26 -18.80 -13.31
CA LYS A 139 4.15 -17.37 -12.95
C LYS A 139 5.16 -16.93 -11.89
N HIS A 140 5.94 -17.86 -11.33
CA HIS A 140 6.85 -17.61 -10.20
C HIS A 140 8.29 -17.26 -10.62
N THR A 141 8.48 -16.50 -11.70
CA THR A 141 9.83 -16.03 -12.07
C THR A 141 10.41 -15.19 -10.92
N ALA A 142 11.74 -15.23 -10.75
CA ALA A 142 12.39 -14.39 -9.75
C ALA A 142 12.04 -12.91 -9.96
N LEU A 143 11.94 -12.47 -11.21
CA LEU A 143 11.56 -11.10 -11.55
C LEU A 143 10.18 -10.76 -10.96
N VAL A 144 9.16 -11.55 -11.28
CA VAL A 144 7.79 -11.34 -10.76
C VAL A 144 7.76 -11.30 -9.24
N ARG A 145 8.52 -12.18 -8.57
CA ARG A 145 8.61 -12.23 -7.10
C ARG A 145 9.12 -10.92 -6.51
N PHE A 146 10.32 -10.48 -6.89
CA PHE A 146 10.91 -9.26 -6.36
C PHE A 146 10.10 -8.02 -6.75
N SER A 147 9.62 -7.97 -8.00
CA SER A 147 8.75 -6.90 -8.47
C SER A 147 7.47 -6.82 -7.63
N SER A 148 6.84 -7.95 -7.27
CA SER A 148 5.65 -7.97 -6.42
C SER A 148 5.88 -7.42 -5.00
N LEU A 149 7.09 -7.62 -4.46
CA LEU A 149 7.46 -7.13 -3.13
C LEU A 149 7.66 -5.62 -3.18
N ILE A 150 8.38 -5.12 -4.19
CA ILE A 150 8.54 -3.67 -4.43
C ILE A 150 7.17 -3.02 -4.61
N HIS A 151 6.26 -3.64 -5.35
CA HIS A 151 4.91 -3.10 -5.53
C HIS A 151 4.20 -2.93 -4.19
N GLN A 152 4.22 -3.96 -3.33
CA GLN A 152 3.61 -3.89 -2.00
C GLN A 152 4.26 -2.83 -1.11
N LEU A 153 5.59 -2.70 -1.15
CA LEU A 153 6.34 -1.73 -0.35
C LEU A 153 6.10 -0.29 -0.80
N CYS A 154 5.92 -0.04 -2.10
CA CYS A 154 5.69 1.30 -2.65
C CYS A 154 4.20 1.65 -2.80
N GLN A 155 3.28 0.70 -2.62
CA GLN A 155 1.85 0.94 -2.82
C GLN A 155 1.31 1.95 -1.78
N ASN A 156 0.58 2.95 -2.27
CA ASN A 156 0.00 4.05 -1.46
C ASN A 156 1.04 4.85 -0.67
N ARG A 157 2.26 4.97 -1.19
CA ARG A 157 3.38 5.69 -0.54
C ARG A 157 4.15 6.53 -1.55
N VAL A 158 5.00 7.41 -1.02
CA VAL A 158 6.01 8.12 -1.81
C VAL A 158 6.94 7.07 -2.41
N ILE A 159 7.16 7.17 -3.72
CA ILE A 159 7.97 6.19 -4.44
C ILE A 159 9.46 6.51 -4.21
N PRO A 160 10.26 5.54 -3.75
CA PRO A 160 11.69 5.71 -3.53
C PRO A 160 12.44 6.20 -4.78
N ALA A 161 13.49 6.99 -4.57
CA ALA A 161 14.31 7.56 -5.65
C ALA A 161 14.95 6.45 -6.51
N SER A 162 15.34 5.36 -5.89
CA SER A 162 15.84 4.15 -6.56
C SER A 162 14.84 3.56 -7.58
N ILE A 163 13.54 3.62 -7.30
CA ILE A 163 12.48 3.15 -8.20
C ILE A 163 12.21 4.15 -9.32
N LEU A 164 12.26 5.45 -9.03
CA LEU A 164 12.17 6.49 -10.04
C LEU A 164 13.31 6.39 -11.06
N GLN A 165 14.54 6.20 -10.58
CA GLN A 165 15.71 6.00 -11.45
C GLN A 165 15.57 4.75 -12.33
N LEU A 166 15.08 3.65 -11.75
CA LEU A 166 14.82 2.43 -12.51
C LEU A 166 13.78 2.66 -13.62
N TYR A 167 12.72 3.40 -13.31
CA TYR A 167 11.69 3.77 -14.30
C TYR A 167 12.27 4.62 -15.43
N ASP A 168 13.02 5.67 -15.11
CA ASP A 168 13.64 6.54 -16.11
C ASP A 168 14.57 5.79 -17.05
N GLN A 169 15.34 4.82 -16.52
CA GLN A 169 16.19 3.95 -17.33
C GLN A 169 15.37 3.09 -18.30
N CYS A 170 14.27 2.52 -17.84
CA CYS A 170 13.37 1.73 -18.68
C CYS A 170 12.73 2.57 -19.81
N ILE A 171 12.30 3.80 -19.50
CA ILE A 171 11.72 4.72 -20.48
C ILE A 171 12.77 5.13 -21.53
N LYS A 172 13.97 5.52 -21.09
CA LYS A 172 15.10 5.86 -21.99
C LYS A 172 15.47 4.70 -22.92
N ASN A 173 15.40 3.47 -22.42
CA ASN A 173 15.67 2.26 -23.19
C ASN A 173 14.43 1.75 -23.94
N GLN A 174 13.75 2.61 -24.69
CA GLN A 174 12.62 2.26 -25.56
C GLN A 174 11.46 1.55 -24.83
N ASN A 175 11.12 2.00 -23.62
CA ASN A 175 9.99 1.46 -22.85
C ASN A 175 10.13 -0.03 -22.50
N THR A 176 11.36 -0.46 -22.19
CA THR A 176 11.68 -1.87 -21.87
C THR A 176 11.33 -2.22 -20.42
N ARG A 177 11.01 -3.50 -20.16
CA ARG A 177 10.80 -4.00 -18.80
C ARG A 177 12.14 -4.15 -18.06
N PRO A 178 12.18 -3.92 -16.74
CA PRO A 178 13.41 -4.06 -15.98
C PRO A 178 13.83 -5.53 -15.91
N ILE A 179 15.14 -5.77 -15.94
CA ILE A 179 15.72 -7.10 -15.73
C ILE A 179 15.82 -7.42 -14.23
N LEU A 180 15.93 -8.71 -13.90
CA LEU A 180 15.99 -9.19 -12.51
C LEU A 180 17.10 -8.52 -11.69
N GLY A 181 18.29 -8.30 -12.28
CA GLY A 181 19.41 -7.68 -11.59
C GLY A 181 19.08 -6.26 -11.11
N ALA A 182 18.42 -5.47 -11.97
CA ALA A 182 18.04 -4.10 -11.66
C ALA A 182 16.94 -4.05 -10.58
N VAL A 183 15.94 -4.93 -10.67
CA VAL A 183 14.89 -5.04 -9.64
C VAL A 183 15.46 -5.44 -8.28
N LYS A 184 16.39 -6.40 -8.24
CA LYS A 184 17.07 -6.79 -6.99
C LYS A 184 17.91 -5.65 -6.41
N ALA A 185 18.63 -4.93 -7.25
CA ALA A 185 19.45 -3.79 -6.82
C ALA A 185 18.60 -2.67 -6.22
N ALA A 186 17.39 -2.45 -6.73
CA ALA A 186 16.46 -1.45 -6.22
C ALA A 186 15.79 -1.85 -4.90
N LEU A 187 15.67 -3.14 -4.58
CA LEU A 187 14.97 -3.57 -3.36
C LEU A 187 15.66 -3.12 -2.07
N LYS A 188 17.00 -3.16 -2.03
CA LYS A 188 17.74 -2.78 -0.82
C LYS A 188 17.53 -1.28 -0.48
N PRO A 189 17.74 -0.34 -1.42
CA PRO A 189 17.42 1.06 -1.21
C PRO A 189 15.95 1.29 -0.86
N VAL A 190 15.01 0.56 -1.48
CA VAL A 190 13.58 0.66 -1.12
C VAL A 190 13.35 0.34 0.36
N VAL A 191 14.05 -0.64 0.94
CA VAL A 191 13.91 -0.94 2.37
C VAL A 191 14.57 0.14 3.24
N GLU A 192 15.68 0.71 2.80
CA GLU A 192 16.45 1.72 3.54
C GLU A 192 15.87 3.16 3.44
N GLU A 193 15.23 3.51 2.31
CA GLU A 193 14.64 4.82 2.03
C GLU A 193 13.24 5.00 2.63
N ILE A 194 12.66 3.91 3.14
CA ILE A 194 11.28 3.87 3.59
C ILE A 194 11.18 3.91 5.14
N ASP A 195 12.31 3.88 5.84
CA ASP A 195 12.44 4.27 7.26
C ASP A 195 12.35 5.80 7.44
#